data_AF-A0A080LZL0-F1
#
_entry.id   AF-A0A080LZL0-F1
#
_cell.length_a   1.000
_cell.length_b   1.000
_cell.length_c   1.000
_cell.angle_alpha   90.00
_cell.angle_beta   90.00
_cell.angle_gamma   90.00
#
_symmetry.space_group_name_H-M   'P 1'
#
loop_
_entity.id
_entity.type
_entity.pdbx_description
1 polymer ?
#
loop_
_entity_poly.entity_id
_entity_poly.type
_entity_poly.pdbx_seq_one_letter_code
_entity_poly.pdbx_strand_id
1 'polypeptide(L)' 'MPALYLYSLEDRAHVATVTGADHATVEAKADEIYGSNDYGWTYSPAFGADGGLMENGGAEEICL' A
#
# COMPACT_ATOMS: atom_id res chain seq x y z
N MET A 1 -2.55 1.93 15.44
CA MET A 1 -2.86 2.65 14.19
C MET A 1 -2.73 1.66 13.07
N PRO A 2 -3.78 1.47 12.25
CA PRO A 2 -3.66 0.68 11.03
C PRO A 2 -2.67 1.27 10.04
N ALA A 3 -2.02 0.38 9.30
CA ALA A 3 -1.13 0.68 8.20
C ALA A 3 -1.59 -0.10 6.97
N LEU A 4 -1.79 0.60 5.87
CA LEU A 4 -2.18 0.06 4.58
C LEU A 4 -0.99 0.15 3.64
N TYR A 5 -0.49 -0.99 3.18
CA TYR A 5 0.62 -1.07 2.23
C TYR A 5 0.03 -1.17 0.83
N LEU A 6 0.44 -0.26 -0.06
CA LEU A 6 0.01 -0.20 -1.45
C LEU A 6 1.11 -0.66 -2.39
N TYR A 7 0.71 -1.33 -3.47
CA TYR A 7 1.62 -1.91 -4.44
C TYR A 7 1.13 -1.68 -5.86
N SER A 8 2.08 -1.48 -6.77
CA SER A 8 1.86 -1.59 -8.21
C SER A 8 1.67 -3.07 -8.56
N LEU A 9 0.55 -3.43 -9.18
CA LEU A 9 0.30 -4.80 -9.66
C LEU A 9 1.13 -5.11 -10.91
N GLU A 10 1.50 -4.09 -11.68
CA GLU A 10 2.37 -4.20 -12.85
C GLU A 10 3.81 -4.51 -12.44
N ASP A 11 4.38 -3.67 -11.56
CA ASP A 11 5.77 -3.81 -11.10
C ASP A 11 5.93 -4.81 -9.96
N ARG A 12 4.81 -5.21 -9.33
CA ARG A 12 4.79 -5.98 -8.09
C ARG A 12 5.68 -5.36 -7.02
N ALA A 13 5.65 -4.03 -6.90
CA ALA A 13 6.52 -3.28 -6.01
C ALA A 13 5.71 -2.43 -5.05
N HIS A 14 6.23 -2.26 -3.83
CA HIS A 14 5.71 -1.31 -2.85
C HIS A 14 5.77 0.12 -3.39
N VAL A 15 4.68 0.87 -3.29
CA VAL A 15 4.64 2.26 -3.75
C VAL A 15 4.34 3.24 -2.63
N ALA A 16 3.50 2.86 -1.67
CA ALA A 16 3.17 3.72 -0.55
C ALA A 16 2.68 2.94 0.67
N THR A 17 2.85 3.51 1.85
CA THR A 17 2.21 3.08 3.09
C THR A 17 1.36 4.22 3.64
N VAL A 18 0.07 3.97 3.81
CA VAL A 18 -0.88 4.91 4.43
C VAL A 18 -1.15 4.48 5.86
N THR A 19 -0.92 5.38 6.81
CA THR A 19 -1.19 5.16 8.23
C THR A 19 -2.22 6.15 8.74
N GLY A 20 -3.06 5.74 9.68
CA GLY A 20 -4.12 6.59 10.21
C GLY A 20 -4.73 6.05 11.50
N ALA A 21 -5.77 6.73 11.99
CA ALA A 21 -6.46 6.36 13.22
C ALA A 21 -7.30 5.08 13.10
N ASP A 22 -7.94 4.87 11.94
CA ASP A 22 -8.86 3.76 11.67
C ASP A 22 -8.77 3.26 10.22
N HIS A 23 -9.31 2.06 9.97
CA HIS A 23 -9.28 1.38 8.67
C HIS A 23 -10.01 2.19 7.58
N ALA A 24 -11.15 2.77 7.91
CA ALA A 24 -11.96 3.51 6.93
C ALA A 24 -11.21 4.74 6.39
N THR A 25 -10.47 5.44 7.25
CA THR A 25 -9.70 6.63 6.88
C THR A 25 -8.53 6.27 5.97
N VAL A 26 -7.80 5.18 6.28
CA VAL A 26 -6.67 4.76 5.44
C VAL A 26 -7.13 4.17 4.10
N GLU A 27 -8.24 3.43 4.07
CA GLU A 27 -8.84 2.90 2.83
C GLU A 27 -9.37 4.00 1.93
N ALA A 28 -10.08 4.99 2.49
CA ALA A 28 -10.58 6.12 1.72
C ALA A 28 -9.44 6.93 1.10
N LYS A 29 -8.32 7.12 1.81
CA LYS A 29 -7.16 7.82 1.27
C LYS A 29 -6.41 7.00 0.23
N ALA A 30 -6.29 5.70 0.45
CA ALA A 30 -5.70 4.79 -0.52
C ALA A 30 -6.50 4.74 -1.83
N ASP A 31 -7.82 4.71 -1.75
CA ASP A 31 -8.73 4.76 -2.90
C ASP A 31 -8.67 6.13 -3.61
N GLU A 32 -8.59 7.23 -2.85
CA GLU A 32 -8.45 8.59 -3.41
C GLU A 32 -7.19 8.75 -4.27
N ILE A 33 -6.06 8.17 -3.83
CA ILE A 33 -4.75 8.35 -4.50
C ILE A 33 -4.49 7.24 -5.51
N TYR A 34 -4.87 5.99 -5.20
CA TYR A 34 -4.49 4.77 -5.93
C TYR A 34 -5.67 3.85 -6.25
N GLY A 35 -6.93 4.32 -6.23
CA GLY A 35 -8.14 3.53 -6.53
C GLY A 35 -8.26 2.99 -7.97
N SER A 36 -7.20 3.05 -8.77
CA SER A 36 -7.14 2.40 -10.09
C SER A 36 -6.92 0.90 -9.96
N ASN A 37 -7.41 0.14 -10.95
CA ASN A 37 -7.21 -1.32 -11.05
C ASN A 37 -5.73 -1.74 -11.21
N ASP A 38 -4.81 -0.80 -11.37
CA ASP A 38 -3.37 -1.04 -11.49
C ASP A 38 -2.68 -1.18 -10.13
N TYR A 39 -3.36 -0.84 -9.03
CA TYR A 39 -2.82 -0.91 -7.68
C TYR A 39 -3.60 -1.89 -6.81
N GLY A 40 -2.88 -2.55 -5.91
CA GLY A 40 -3.44 -3.38 -4.86
C GLY A 40 -2.98 -2.90 -3.50
N TRP A 41 -3.73 -3.23 -2.45
CA TRP A 41 -3.38 -2.86 -1.09
C TRP A 41 -3.68 -3.96 -0.09
N THR A 42 -2.95 -3.97 1.03
CA THR A 42 -3.10 -4.96 2.10
C THR A 42 -2.68 -4.36 3.44
N TYR A 43 -3.19 -4.94 4.53
CA TYR A 43 -2.83 -4.55 5.90
C TYR A 43 -1.57 -5.26 6.42
N SER A 44 -0.95 -6.14 5.63
CA SER A 44 0.21 -6.92 6.04
C SER A 44 1.32 -6.92 4.98
N PRO A 45 2.55 -6.53 5.32
CA PRO A 45 3.64 -6.45 4.34
C PRO A 45 3.85 -7.82 3.68
N ALA A 46 3.59 -7.92 2.38
CA ALA A 46 3.73 -9.16 1.60
C ALA A 46 5.10 -9.27 0.93
N PHE A 47 6.12 -8.65 1.53
CA PHE A 47 7.47 -8.57 1.00
C PHE A 47 8.15 -9.95 1.00
N GLY A 48 8.81 -10.28 -0.12
CA GLY A 48 9.71 -11.44 -0.19
C GLY A 48 9.04 -12.81 -0.30
N ALA A 49 7.74 -12.90 -0.60
CA ALA A 49 7.15 -14.15 -1.05
C ALA A 49 7.72 -14.53 -2.43
N ASP A 50 7.88 -15.83 -2.72
CA ASP A 50 8.37 -16.31 -4.02
C ASP A 50 7.37 -15.90 -5.13
N GLY A 51 7.79 -15.02 -6.05
CA GLY A 51 6.92 -14.35 -7.02
C GLY A 51 6.08 -13.18 -6.47
N GLY A 52 6.35 -12.77 -5.22
CA GLY A 52 5.62 -11.77 -4.45
C GLY A 52 6.15 -10.35 -4.54
N LEU A 53 5.60 -9.48 -3.69
CA LEU A 53 5.80 -8.04 -3.73
C LEU A 53 7.22 -7.66 -3.31
N MET A 54 7.85 -6.77 -4.08
CA MET A 54 9.19 -6.25 -3.81
C MET A 54 9.11 -5.06 -2.86
N GLU A 55 9.97 -5.06 -1.84
CA GLU A 55 10.15 -3.91 -0.98
C GLU A 55 10.85 -2.81 -1.78
N ASN A 56 10.23 -1.63 -1.81
CA ASN A 56 10.78 -0.44 -2.43
C ASN A 56 11.16 0.54 -1.31
N GLY A 57 12.45 0.79 -1.14
CA GLY A 57 12.97 1.76 -0.16
C GLY A 57 12.61 3.21 -0.48
N GLY A 58 11.99 3.49 -1.63
CA GLY A 58 11.43 4.79 -2.00
C GLY A 58 9.91 4.86 -1.92
N ALA A 59 9.25 3.90 -1.27
CA ALA A 59 7.81 3.96 -1.08
C ALA A 59 7.41 5.16 -0.23
N GLU A 60 6.33 5.84 -0.62
CA GLU A 60 5.86 7.05 0.06
C GLU A 60 5.20 6.71 1.39
N GLU A 61 5.47 7.49 2.44
CA GLU A 61 4.78 7.35 3.73
C GLU A 61 3.77 8.47 3.91
N ILE A 62 2.50 8.10 4.05
CA ILE A 62 1.37 9.03 4.19
C ILE A 62 0.75 8.82 5.57
N CYS A 63 0.70 9.87 6.39
CA CYS A 63 0.10 9.84 7.73
C CYS A 63 -1.12 10.76 7.79
N LEU A 64 -2.24 10.24 8.29
CA LEU A 64 -3.55 10.91 8.41
C LEU A 64 -3.90 11.21 9.87
#